data_AF-A0A4W5KUH7-F1
#
_entry.id   AF-A0A4W5KUH7-F1
#
_cell.length_a   1.000
_cell.length_b   1.000
_cell.length_c   1.000
_cell.angle_alpha   90.00
_cell.angle_beta   90.00
_cell.angle_gamma   90.00
#
_symmetry.space_group_name_H-M   'P 1'
#
loop_
_entity.id
_entity.type
_entity.pdbx_description
1 polymer ?
#
loop_
_entity_poly.entity_id
_entity_poly.type
_entity_poly.pdbx_seq_one_letter_code
_entity_poly.pdbx_strand_id
1 'polypeptide(L)'
;MHGDHPVLLEALRLSQSFLSGVNEGSQCKQEVTLSRGMRRQLMRDGFVVDVCEGGRNLCHLFLYTDLLLCTKLKGGAQGKQAQYRFCWYLPLAGLKLHWGPEMERTTDTHQRIHTMRAKMYVLRHELRQIMKPVPLKSLATRTIERGRKKMEQLELMFLTHSPFLPLELHSPSGKSHTLVMSSLYELEEWREAIHRLTGDNIETIPPDLLTLTNSCVKLRMTQQPPLHSILLRETSFQTPFS
;
A
#
# COMPACT_ATOMS: atom_id res chain seq x y z
N MET A 1 49.50 2.36 -15.68
CA MET A 1 48.30 2.99 -15.08
C MET A 1 47.26 3.11 -16.19
N HIS A 2 46.21 2.29 -16.15
CA HIS A 2 45.19 2.25 -17.22
C HIS A 2 44.30 3.49 -17.12
N GLY A 3 44.05 4.18 -18.24
CA GLY A 3 43.30 5.44 -18.28
C GLY A 3 41.87 5.37 -17.72
N ASP A 4 41.30 4.18 -17.63
CA ASP A 4 39.92 3.96 -17.19
C ASP A 4 39.81 3.71 -15.68
N HIS A 5 40.94 3.55 -14.98
CA HIS A 5 40.95 3.34 -13.53
C HIS A 5 40.18 4.40 -12.73
N PRO A 6 40.30 5.72 -12.98
CA PRO A 6 39.50 6.71 -12.25
C PRO A 6 38.01 6.63 -12.57
N VAL A 7 37.64 6.29 -13.81
CA VAL A 7 36.25 6.15 -14.24
C VAL A 7 35.59 4.94 -13.57
N LEU A 8 36.32 3.82 -13.48
CA LEU A 8 35.84 2.60 -12.83
C LEU A 8 35.66 2.77 -11.32
N LEU A 9 36.56 3.51 -10.65
CA LEU A 9 36.40 3.84 -9.23
C LEU A 9 35.17 4.71 -9.00
N GLU A 10 34.91 5.67 -9.88
CA GLU A 10 33.73 6.53 -9.78
C GLU A 10 32.44 5.76 -10.05
N ALA A 11 32.42 4.87 -11.05
CA ALA A 11 31.31 3.98 -11.31
C ALA A 11 31.02 3.03 -10.13
N LEU A 12 32.07 2.51 -9.49
CA LEU A 12 31.94 1.67 -8.29
C LEU A 12 31.39 2.48 -7.11
N ARG A 13 31.89 3.69 -6.88
CA ARG A 13 31.44 4.59 -5.80
C ARG A 13 29.96 4.95 -5.97
N LEU A 14 29.54 5.30 -7.19
CA LEU A 14 28.15 5.60 -7.51
C LEU A 14 27.25 4.37 -7.35
N SER A 15 27.70 3.20 -7.78
CA SER A 15 26.96 1.95 -7.63
C SER A 15 26.80 1.56 -6.15
N GLN A 16 27.85 1.70 -5.34
CA GLN A 16 27.80 1.43 -3.90
C GLN A 16 26.91 2.41 -3.16
N SER A 17 26.98 3.71 -3.49
CA SER A 17 26.11 4.73 -2.91
C SER A 17 24.63 4.54 -3.30
N PHE A 18 24.38 4.08 -4.53
CA PHE A 18 23.03 3.75 -4.98
C PHE A 18 22.50 2.52 -4.25
N LEU A 19 23.29 1.44 -4.20
CA LEU A 19 22.91 0.20 -3.51
C LEU A 19 22.75 0.41 -2.00
N SER A 20 23.56 1.27 -1.37
CA SER A 20 23.38 1.63 0.03
C SER A 20 22.08 2.40 0.25
N GLY A 21 21.75 3.37 -0.60
CA GLY A 21 20.49 4.10 -0.55
C GLY A 21 19.26 3.21 -0.80
N VAL A 22 19.37 2.24 -1.71
CA VAL A 22 18.32 1.23 -1.95
C VAL A 22 18.16 0.29 -0.75
N ASN A 23 19.26 -0.13 -0.12
CA ASN A 23 19.23 -0.99 1.06
C ASN A 23 18.67 -0.27 2.30
N GLU A 24 18.96 1.02 2.48
CA GLU A 24 18.36 1.86 3.52
C GLU A 24 16.85 2.05 3.30
N GLY A 25 16.40 2.24 2.06
CA GLY A 25 14.98 2.27 1.71
C GLY A 25 14.26 0.93 1.92
N SER A 26 15.00 -0.18 1.91
CA SER A 26 14.47 -1.55 2.06
C SER A 26 14.38 -2.01 3.53
N GLN A 27 14.96 -1.27 4.49
CA GLN A 27 15.02 -1.64 5.91
C GLN A 27 14.45 -0.57 6.86
N CYS A 28 13.36 0.12 6.48
CA CYS A 28 12.68 1.05 7.39
C CYS A 28 11.88 0.29 8.48
N LYS A 29 12.56 -0.47 9.35
CA LYS A 29 11.97 -1.11 10.53
C LYS A 29 11.67 -0.03 11.58
N GLN A 30 10.53 0.65 11.46
CA GLN A 30 10.11 1.62 12.47
C GLN A 30 9.67 0.87 13.73
N GLU A 31 10.48 0.96 14.79
CA GLU A 31 10.20 0.32 16.07
C GLU A 31 9.09 1.05 16.84
N VAL A 32 8.22 0.28 17.49
CA VAL A 32 7.29 0.78 18.51
C VAL A 32 7.60 0.12 19.84
N THR A 33 8.05 0.92 20.80
CA THR A 33 8.09 0.47 22.18
C THR A 33 6.68 0.58 22.76
N LEU A 34 6.04 -0.55 23.02
CA LEU A 34 4.85 -0.62 23.87
C LEU A 34 5.28 -0.75 25.35
N SER A 35 4.36 -0.50 26.28
CA SER A 35 4.60 -0.64 27.71
C SER A 35 5.06 -2.07 28.07
N ARG A 36 5.98 -2.18 29.05
CA ARG A 36 6.64 -3.41 29.57
C ARG A 36 7.89 -3.93 28.85
N GLY A 37 8.49 -3.20 27.92
CA GLY A 37 9.84 -3.52 27.42
C GLY A 37 9.91 -4.66 26.39
N MET A 38 8.78 -5.20 25.96
CA MET A 38 8.68 -6.05 24.76
C MET A 38 8.47 -5.15 23.53
N ARG A 39 9.42 -5.15 22.59
CA ARG A 39 9.34 -4.32 21.38
C ARG A 39 8.45 -4.99 20.34
N ARG A 40 7.30 -4.38 20.05
CA ARG A 40 6.50 -4.71 18.87
C ARG A 40 7.08 -3.93 17.69
N GLN A 41 7.74 -4.62 16.76
CA GLN A 41 8.34 -3.96 15.59
C GLN A 41 7.42 -4.11 14.39
N LEU A 42 7.21 -3.02 13.64
CA LEU A 42 6.54 -3.10 12.35
C LEU A 42 7.51 -3.70 11.34
N MET A 43 7.14 -4.84 10.77
CA MET A 43 7.97 -5.60 9.83
C MET A 43 7.60 -5.30 8.38
N ARG A 44 6.31 -5.01 8.12
CA ARG A 44 5.77 -4.67 6.81
C ARG A 44 4.43 -3.97 6.95
N ASP A 45 4.12 -3.03 6.06
CA ASP A 45 2.77 -2.51 5.87
C ASP A 45 2.47 -2.31 4.38
N GLY A 46 1.20 -2.47 4.00
CA GLY A 46 0.76 -2.22 2.63
C GLY A 46 -0.74 -2.31 2.45
N PHE A 47 -1.23 -1.62 1.41
CA PHE A 47 -2.64 -1.63 1.07
C PHE A 47 -3.02 -2.95 0.40
N VAL A 48 -4.02 -3.62 0.95
CA VAL A 48 -4.55 -4.89 0.44
C VAL A 48 -6.08 -4.82 0.42
N VAL A 49 -6.74 -5.77 -0.22
CA VAL A 49 -8.20 -5.84 -0.21
C VAL A 49 -8.66 -6.92 0.74
N ASP A 50 -9.45 -6.54 1.73
CA ASP A 50 -10.16 -7.44 2.63
C ASP A 50 -11.51 -7.83 2.01
N VAL A 51 -11.81 -9.13 2.00
CA VAL A 51 -13.10 -9.68 1.57
C VAL A 51 -13.89 -10.05 2.81
N CYS A 52 -14.99 -9.34 3.03
CA CYS A 52 -15.91 -9.58 4.14
C CYS A 52 -17.34 -9.73 3.63
N GLU A 53 -18.29 -10.11 4.50
CA GLU A 53 -19.70 -10.31 4.11
C GLU A 53 -20.32 -9.10 3.39
N GLY A 54 -19.83 -7.89 3.69
CA GLY A 54 -20.26 -6.64 3.04
C GLY A 54 -19.57 -6.33 1.69
N GLY A 55 -18.75 -7.24 1.16
CA GLY A 55 -18.03 -7.11 -0.10
C GLY A 55 -16.53 -6.87 0.08
N ARG A 56 -15.95 -6.09 -0.85
CA ARG A 56 -14.50 -5.83 -0.92
C ARG A 56 -14.17 -4.46 -0.36
N ASN A 57 -13.17 -4.38 0.49
CA ASN A 57 -12.70 -3.13 1.07
C ASN A 57 -11.19 -3.01 0.95
N LEU A 58 -10.70 -1.90 0.39
CA LEU A 58 -9.29 -1.57 0.51
C LEU A 58 -8.99 -1.22 1.98
N CYS A 59 -8.03 -1.93 2.57
CA CYS A 59 -7.54 -1.73 3.91
C CYS A 59 -6.03 -1.53 3.89
N HIS A 60 -5.48 -1.05 5.01
CA HIS A 60 -4.05 -1.04 5.25
C HIS A 60 -3.73 -2.15 6.25
N LEU A 61 -2.95 -3.13 5.82
CA LEU A 61 -2.48 -4.23 6.65
C LEU A 61 -1.10 -3.89 7.22
N PHE A 62 -0.94 -4.09 8.52
CA PHE A 62 0.31 -3.93 9.24
C PHE A 62 0.71 -5.29 9.83
N LEU A 63 1.89 -5.77 9.45
CA LEU A 63 2.51 -6.96 9.99
C LEU A 63 3.54 -6.55 11.04
N TYR A 64 3.20 -6.82 12.29
CA TYR A 64 4.11 -6.69 13.41
C TYR A 64 4.76 -8.05 13.72
N THR A 65 5.77 -8.04 14.59
CA THR A 65 6.49 -9.25 15.03
C THR A 65 5.62 -10.33 15.66
N ASP A 66 4.43 -9.99 16.16
CA ASP A 66 3.56 -10.88 16.93
C ASP A 66 2.09 -10.88 16.46
N LEU A 67 1.69 -9.94 15.60
CA LEU A 67 0.31 -9.87 15.08
C LEU A 67 0.22 -9.24 13.68
N LEU A 68 -0.89 -9.53 13.01
CA LEU A 68 -1.44 -8.76 11.91
C LEU A 68 -2.50 -7.79 12.42
N LEU A 69 -2.42 -6.53 11.98
CA LEU A 69 -3.41 -5.50 12.25
C LEU A 69 -3.98 -4.98 10.93
N CYS A 70 -5.28 -5.13 10.75
CA CYS A 70 -6.02 -4.57 9.61
C CYS A 70 -6.74 -3.30 10.03
N THR A 71 -6.60 -2.26 9.20
CA THR A 71 -7.19 -0.95 9.44
C THR A 71 -7.76 -0.34 8.18
N LYS A 72 -8.67 0.63 8.32
CA LYS A 72 -9.18 1.44 7.22
C LYS A 72 -8.65 2.86 7.35
N LEU A 73 -7.91 3.32 6.34
CA LEU A 73 -7.46 4.71 6.27
C LEU A 73 -8.66 5.63 6.00
N LYS A 74 -8.86 6.62 6.87
CA LYS A 74 -9.80 7.73 6.71
C LYS A 74 -9.03 9.04 6.63
N GLY A 75 -9.49 9.96 5.78
CA GLY A 75 -8.82 11.25 5.59
C GLY A 75 -7.53 11.14 4.76
N GLY A 76 -7.03 12.28 4.30
CA GLY A 76 -5.91 12.39 3.35
C GLY A 76 -6.21 13.28 2.14
N ALA A 77 -7.50 13.40 1.76
CA ALA A 77 -7.96 14.44 0.85
C ALA A 77 -8.54 15.61 1.68
N GLN A 78 -8.13 16.85 1.35
CA GLN A 78 -8.63 18.12 1.92
C GLN A 78 -8.01 18.61 3.25
N GLY A 79 -6.76 18.25 3.57
CA GLY A 79 -6.03 18.87 4.70
C GLY A 79 -6.42 18.38 6.10
N LYS A 80 -7.35 17.42 6.20
CA LYS A 80 -7.58 16.67 7.45
C LYS A 80 -6.47 15.64 7.64
N GLN A 81 -5.97 15.52 8.88
CA GLN A 81 -4.98 14.51 9.21
C GLN A 81 -5.51 13.10 8.90
N ALA A 82 -4.65 12.28 8.32
CA ALA A 82 -4.91 10.87 8.10
C ALA A 82 -5.16 10.19 9.45
N GLN A 83 -6.18 9.33 9.51
CA GLN A 83 -6.49 8.54 10.69
C GLN A 83 -6.84 7.12 10.28
N TYR A 84 -6.36 6.14 11.03
CA TYR A 84 -6.76 4.75 10.87
C TYR A 84 -7.95 4.41 11.77
N ARG A 85 -8.93 3.69 11.20
CA ARG A 85 -9.97 3.00 11.96
C ARG A 85 -9.60 1.54 12.06
N PHE A 86 -9.62 0.99 13.27
CA PHE A 86 -9.45 -0.44 13.51
C PHE A 86 -10.53 -1.26 12.76
N CYS A 87 -10.11 -2.36 12.13
CA CYS A 87 -11.00 -3.33 11.50
C CYS A 87 -10.95 -4.67 12.24
N TRP A 88 -9.78 -5.32 12.23
CA TRP A 88 -9.54 -6.58 12.91
C TRP A 88 -8.05 -6.76 13.21
N TYR A 89 -7.71 -7.70 14.08
CA TYR A 89 -6.34 -8.15 14.27
C TYR A 89 -6.32 -9.68 14.40
N LEU A 90 -5.21 -10.30 14.03
CA LEU A 90 -4.93 -11.72 14.24
C LEU A 90 -3.55 -11.87 14.89
N PRO A 91 -3.42 -12.60 16.02
CA PRO A 91 -2.11 -13.03 16.50
C PRO A 91 -1.40 -13.90 15.48
N LEU A 92 -0.07 -13.81 15.40
CA LEU A 92 0.73 -14.70 14.53
C LEU A 92 0.91 -16.10 15.14
N ALA A 93 0.84 -16.23 16.46
CA ALA A 93 0.93 -17.51 17.15
C ALA A 93 -0.15 -18.47 16.67
N GLY A 94 0.27 -19.58 16.05
CA GLY A 94 -0.62 -20.60 15.48
C GLY A 94 -1.46 -20.14 14.28
N LEU A 95 -1.17 -18.99 13.68
CA LEU A 95 -1.86 -18.50 12.48
C LEU A 95 -1.59 -19.44 11.30
N LYS A 96 -2.65 -19.92 10.65
CA LYS A 96 -2.55 -20.76 9.45
C LYS A 96 -2.89 -19.94 8.20
N LEU A 97 -2.10 -20.12 7.16
CA LEU A 97 -2.27 -19.45 5.88
C LEU A 97 -2.70 -20.50 4.85
N HIS A 98 -3.79 -20.24 4.13
CA HIS A 98 -4.22 -21.05 3.00
C HIS A 98 -4.32 -20.16 1.76
N TRP A 99 -3.74 -20.60 0.65
CA TRP A 99 -4.00 -19.96 -0.64
C TRP A 99 -5.05 -20.78 -1.38
N GLY A 100 -6.13 -20.12 -1.78
CA GLY A 100 -7.21 -20.72 -2.55
C GLY A 100 -6.94 -20.66 -4.06
N PRO A 101 -7.77 -21.33 -4.88
CA PRO A 101 -7.78 -21.08 -6.33
C PRO A 101 -8.11 -19.61 -6.61
N GLU A 102 -7.76 -19.14 -7.81
CA GLU A 102 -8.10 -17.80 -8.27
C GLU A 102 -9.60 -17.51 -8.03
N MET A 103 -9.92 -16.40 -7.36
CA MET A 103 -11.32 -16.06 -7.12
C MET A 103 -11.98 -15.76 -8.46
N GLU A 104 -13.01 -16.52 -8.83
CA GLU A 104 -13.74 -16.29 -10.07
C GLU A 104 -14.30 -14.88 -10.12
N ARG A 105 -13.98 -14.17 -11.21
CA ARG A 105 -14.52 -12.85 -11.45
C ARG A 105 -15.90 -13.00 -12.05
N THR A 106 -16.91 -12.47 -11.36
CA THR A 106 -18.26 -12.38 -11.91
C THR A 106 -18.28 -11.50 -13.16
N THR A 107 -19.23 -11.74 -14.07
CA THR A 107 -19.47 -10.89 -15.25
C THR A 107 -19.65 -9.42 -14.87
N ASP A 108 -20.35 -9.15 -13.76
CA ASP A 108 -20.51 -7.81 -13.21
C ASP A 108 -19.16 -7.18 -12.83
N THR A 109 -18.29 -7.92 -12.14
CA THR A 109 -16.95 -7.45 -11.75
C THR A 109 -16.10 -7.12 -12.98
N HIS A 110 -16.13 -7.97 -14.01
CA HIS A 110 -15.45 -7.72 -15.28
C HIS A 110 -15.94 -6.44 -15.96
N GLN A 111 -17.26 -6.28 -16.10
CA GLN A 111 -17.85 -5.10 -16.74
C GLN A 111 -17.53 -3.82 -15.97
N ARG A 112 -17.56 -3.90 -14.63
CA ARG A 112 -17.24 -2.78 -13.76
C ARG A 112 -15.78 -2.37 -13.88
N ILE A 113 -14.84 -3.32 -13.89
CA ILE A 113 -13.41 -3.07 -14.11
C ILE A 113 -13.18 -2.43 -15.47
N HIS A 114 -13.79 -2.97 -16.53
CA HIS A 114 -13.70 -2.43 -17.88
C HIS A 114 -14.22 -0.97 -17.95
N THR A 115 -15.37 -0.72 -17.34
CA THR A 115 -15.98 0.61 -17.26
C THR A 115 -15.08 1.60 -16.51
N MET A 116 -14.43 1.18 -15.42
CA MET A 116 -13.47 2.01 -14.69
C MET A 116 -12.26 2.36 -15.55
N ARG A 117 -11.67 1.38 -16.24
CA ARG A 117 -10.53 1.60 -17.17
C ARG A 117 -10.89 2.58 -18.28
N ALA A 118 -12.05 2.43 -18.91
CA ALA A 118 -12.53 3.35 -19.95
C ALA A 118 -12.70 4.78 -19.42
N LYS A 119 -13.36 4.94 -18.26
CA LYS A 119 -13.54 6.27 -17.62
C LYS A 119 -12.20 6.91 -17.24
N MET A 120 -11.26 6.12 -16.71
CA MET A 120 -9.91 6.61 -16.38
C MET A 120 -9.17 7.07 -17.63
N TYR A 121 -9.24 6.32 -18.73
CA TYR A 121 -8.62 6.70 -20.00
C TYR A 121 -9.16 8.04 -20.52
N VAL A 122 -10.49 8.18 -20.62
CA VAL A 122 -11.15 9.41 -21.09
C VAL A 122 -10.75 10.59 -20.20
N LEU A 123 -10.85 10.44 -18.88
CA LEU A 123 -10.53 11.51 -17.93
C LEU A 123 -9.04 11.90 -17.97
N ARG A 124 -8.12 10.94 -18.16
CA ARG A 124 -6.68 11.25 -18.36
C ARG A 124 -6.45 12.04 -19.64
N HIS A 125 -7.19 11.73 -20.70
CA HIS A 125 -7.10 12.48 -21.94
C HIS A 125 -7.63 13.91 -21.76
N GLU A 126 -8.82 14.09 -21.17
CA GLU A 126 -9.40 15.41 -20.88
C GLU A 126 -8.48 16.28 -20.03
N LEU A 127 -7.94 15.74 -18.93
CA LEU A 127 -7.01 16.47 -18.05
C LEU A 127 -5.76 16.94 -18.80
N ARG A 128 -5.17 16.10 -19.66
CA ARG A 128 -4.01 16.48 -20.49
C ARG A 128 -4.33 17.59 -21.48
N GLN A 129 -5.53 17.62 -22.06
CA GLN A 129 -5.93 18.68 -22.99
C GLN A 129 -6.07 20.03 -22.28
N ILE A 130 -6.60 20.05 -21.06
CA ILE A 130 -6.79 21.28 -20.26
C ILE A 130 -5.46 21.80 -19.70
N MET A 131 -4.48 20.92 -19.47
CA MET A 131 -3.15 21.27 -18.93
C MET A 131 -2.12 21.69 -20.01
N LYS A 132 -2.51 21.76 -21.29
CA LYS A 132 -1.63 22.28 -22.37
C LYS A 132 -1.12 23.70 -22.05
N PRO A 133 0.02 24.15 -22.61
CA PRO A 133 0.75 25.35 -22.20
C PRO A 133 0.05 26.65 -22.62
N VAL A 134 -1.13 26.90 -22.07
CA VAL A 134 -1.91 28.13 -22.18
C VAL A 134 -2.06 28.66 -20.76
N PRO A 135 -1.93 29.98 -20.52
CA PRO A 135 -2.11 30.54 -19.18
C PRO A 135 -3.43 30.06 -18.55
N LEU A 136 -3.31 29.31 -17.45
CA LEU A 136 -4.43 28.67 -16.78
C LEU A 136 -5.32 29.74 -16.13
N LYS A 137 -6.55 29.88 -16.63
CA LYS A 137 -7.57 30.72 -15.97
C LYS A 137 -8.03 30.05 -14.66
N SER A 138 -8.45 30.83 -13.66
CA SER A 138 -8.89 30.32 -12.34
C SER A 138 -10.01 29.27 -12.40
N LEU A 139 -10.86 29.32 -13.43
CA LEU A 139 -11.88 28.31 -13.72
C LEU A 139 -11.27 26.97 -14.19
N ALA A 140 -10.20 27.00 -14.99
CA ALA A 140 -9.51 25.81 -15.45
C ALA A 140 -8.80 25.08 -14.28
N THR A 141 -8.21 25.81 -13.35
CA THR A 141 -7.59 25.25 -12.13
C THR A 141 -8.62 24.47 -11.28
N ARG A 142 -9.83 25.01 -11.10
CA ARG A 142 -10.91 24.32 -10.37
C ARG A 142 -11.38 23.06 -11.08
N THR A 143 -11.49 23.10 -12.41
CA THR A 143 -11.87 21.93 -13.22
C THR A 143 -10.82 20.83 -13.15
N ILE A 144 -9.53 21.17 -13.23
CA ILE A 144 -8.42 20.22 -13.10
C ILE A 144 -8.45 19.55 -11.73
N GLU A 145 -8.61 20.33 -10.64
CA GLU A 145 -8.64 19.75 -9.29
C GLU A 145 -9.84 18.81 -9.08
N ARG A 146 -11.01 19.15 -9.64
CA ARG A 146 -12.17 18.25 -9.63
C ARG A 146 -11.90 16.97 -10.43
N GLY A 147 -11.31 17.09 -11.61
CA GLY A 147 -10.94 15.94 -12.44
C GLY A 147 -9.91 15.03 -11.76
N ARG A 148 -8.93 15.62 -11.08
CA ARG A 148 -7.92 14.88 -10.29
C ARG A 148 -8.55 14.08 -9.15
N LYS A 149 -9.47 14.68 -8.38
CA LYS A 149 -10.22 13.96 -7.34
C LYS A 149 -11.06 12.80 -7.91
N LYS A 150 -11.67 13.01 -9.08
CA LYS A 150 -12.43 11.95 -9.77
C LYS A 150 -11.52 10.82 -10.26
N MET A 151 -10.30 11.14 -10.70
CA MET A 151 -9.28 10.15 -11.06
C MET A 151 -8.87 9.31 -9.85
N GLU A 152 -8.51 9.97 -8.74
CA GLU A 152 -8.14 9.29 -7.49
C GLU A 152 -9.26 8.35 -7.01
N GLN A 153 -10.52 8.78 -7.09
CA GLN A 153 -11.67 7.94 -6.75
C GLN A 153 -11.80 6.72 -7.66
N LEU A 154 -11.62 6.87 -8.97
CA LEU A 154 -11.67 5.75 -9.92
C LEU A 154 -10.51 4.77 -9.70
N GLU A 155 -9.31 5.28 -9.42
CA GLU A 155 -8.13 4.46 -9.12
C GLU A 155 -8.32 3.68 -7.82
N LEU A 156 -8.87 4.30 -6.78
CA LEU A 156 -9.18 3.62 -5.52
C LEU A 156 -10.21 2.51 -5.72
N MET A 157 -11.25 2.77 -6.51
CA MET A 157 -12.26 1.76 -6.86
C MET A 157 -11.65 0.63 -7.71
N PHE A 158 -10.74 0.95 -8.63
CA PHE A 158 -10.02 -0.05 -9.39
C PHE A 158 -9.14 -0.94 -8.49
N LEU A 159 -8.37 -0.34 -7.57
CA LEU A 159 -7.55 -1.07 -6.60
C LEU A 159 -8.38 -1.94 -5.65
N THR A 160 -9.61 -1.56 -5.34
CA THR A 160 -10.49 -2.36 -4.46
C THR A 160 -11.08 -3.59 -5.18
N HIS A 161 -11.30 -3.50 -6.50
CA HIS A 161 -12.09 -4.51 -7.23
C HIS A 161 -11.30 -5.35 -8.23
N SER A 162 -10.13 -4.88 -8.67
CA SER A 162 -9.28 -5.64 -9.59
C SER A 162 -8.53 -6.82 -8.95
N PRO A 163 -8.09 -6.79 -7.67
CA PRO A 163 -7.39 -7.91 -7.02
C PRO A 163 -8.25 -9.16 -6.92
N PHE A 164 -7.64 -10.34 -6.97
CA PHE A 164 -8.39 -11.58 -7.23
C PHE A 164 -7.68 -12.85 -6.76
N LEU A 165 -6.46 -12.75 -6.23
CA LEU A 165 -5.70 -13.89 -5.72
C LEU A 165 -5.87 -13.98 -4.20
N PRO A 166 -6.61 -14.97 -3.68
CA PRO A 166 -6.95 -15.02 -2.26
C PRO A 166 -5.82 -15.59 -1.39
N LEU A 167 -5.63 -14.95 -0.24
CA LEU A 167 -4.86 -15.42 0.89
C LEU A 167 -5.77 -15.46 2.11
N GLU A 168 -6.10 -16.67 2.56
CA GLU A 168 -6.93 -16.90 3.74
C GLU A 168 -6.06 -17.03 4.99
N LEU A 169 -6.48 -16.35 6.04
CA LEU A 169 -5.82 -16.29 7.33
C LEU A 169 -6.75 -16.93 8.36
N HIS A 170 -6.29 -17.97 9.06
CA HIS A 170 -7.09 -18.74 10.01
C HIS A 170 -6.42 -18.77 11.38
N SER A 171 -7.08 -18.22 12.40
CA SER A 171 -6.55 -18.21 13.77
C SER A 171 -6.88 -19.50 14.51
N PRO A 172 -6.09 -19.87 15.54
CA PRO A 172 -6.44 -20.97 16.46
C PRO A 172 -7.76 -20.75 17.21
N SER A 173 -8.18 -19.50 17.36
CA SER A 173 -9.46 -19.13 17.98
C SER A 173 -10.67 -19.28 17.05
N GLY A 174 -10.49 -19.77 15.82
CA GLY A 174 -11.55 -19.99 14.85
C GLY A 174 -11.97 -18.73 14.06
N LYS A 175 -11.23 -17.62 14.17
CA LYS A 175 -11.46 -16.43 13.34
C LYS A 175 -10.75 -16.59 12.00
N SER A 176 -11.43 -16.22 10.92
CA SER A 176 -10.85 -16.25 9.58
C SER A 176 -11.05 -14.93 8.84
N HIS A 177 -10.05 -14.54 8.05
CA HIS A 177 -10.11 -13.37 7.16
C HIS A 177 -9.52 -13.71 5.80
N THR A 178 -10.10 -13.18 4.73
CA THR A 178 -9.61 -13.41 3.36
C THR A 178 -9.11 -12.09 2.78
N LEU A 179 -7.82 -12.04 2.50
CA LEU A 179 -7.19 -10.96 1.76
C LEU A 179 -7.09 -11.34 0.28
N VAL A 180 -7.23 -10.39 -0.63
CA VAL A 180 -7.04 -10.62 -2.07
C VAL A 180 -5.99 -9.68 -2.63
N MET A 181 -5.05 -10.26 -3.36
CA MET A 181 -3.86 -9.60 -3.90
C MET A 181 -3.97 -9.41 -5.41
N SER A 182 -3.20 -8.45 -5.93
CA SER A 182 -3.23 -8.04 -7.35
C SER A 182 -2.35 -8.93 -8.22
N SER A 183 -1.34 -9.57 -7.63
CA SER A 183 -0.38 -10.42 -8.32
C SER A 183 0.12 -11.55 -7.43
N LEU A 184 0.63 -12.63 -8.06
CA LEU A 184 1.25 -13.73 -7.33
C LEU A 184 2.49 -13.28 -6.56
N TYR A 185 3.25 -12.33 -7.12
CA TYR A 185 4.40 -11.74 -6.45
C TYR A 185 4.00 -11.07 -5.13
N GLU A 186 2.98 -10.21 -5.15
CA GLU A 186 2.46 -9.54 -3.95
C GLU A 186 1.95 -10.54 -2.91
N LEU A 187 1.23 -11.58 -3.36
CA LEU A 187 0.74 -12.65 -2.49
C LEU A 187 1.89 -13.37 -1.80
N GLU A 188 2.89 -13.79 -2.58
CA GLU A 188 4.03 -14.56 -2.07
C GLU A 188 4.87 -13.74 -1.10
N GLU A 189 5.08 -12.47 -1.41
CA GLU A 189 5.75 -11.52 -0.54
C GLU A 189 5.07 -11.35 0.84
N TRP A 190 3.73 -11.28 0.86
CA TRP A 190 2.97 -11.26 2.10
C TRP A 190 3.00 -12.61 2.83
N ARG A 191 2.80 -13.72 2.09
CA ARG A 191 2.81 -15.08 2.63
C ARG A 191 4.14 -15.38 3.33
N GLU A 192 5.25 -15.12 2.64
CA GLU A 192 6.59 -15.37 3.15
C GLU A 192 6.90 -14.48 4.36
N ALA A 193 6.53 -13.19 4.31
CA ALA A 193 6.75 -12.28 5.43
C ALA A 193 5.97 -12.70 6.69
N ILE A 194 4.72 -13.12 6.54
CA ILE A 194 3.90 -13.63 7.66
C ILE A 194 4.50 -14.95 8.16
N HIS A 195 4.81 -15.88 7.25
CA HIS A 195 5.31 -17.21 7.60
C HIS A 195 6.62 -17.15 8.40
N ARG A 196 7.54 -16.25 8.05
CA ARG A 196 8.80 -16.04 8.80
C ARG A 196 8.59 -15.63 10.26
N LEU A 197 7.45 -15.05 10.58
CA LEU A 197 7.11 -14.57 11.92
C LEU A 197 6.09 -15.48 12.62
N THR A 198 5.49 -16.44 11.91
CA THR A 198 4.59 -17.43 12.50
C THR A 198 5.43 -18.50 13.22
N GLY A 199 5.14 -18.74 14.50
CA GLY A 199 5.77 -19.79 15.30
C GLY A 199 4.89 -20.19 16.49
N ASP A 200 5.17 -21.37 17.06
CA ASP A 200 4.33 -21.99 18.10
C ASP A 200 4.50 -21.33 19.50
N ASN A 201 5.55 -20.52 19.69
CA ASN A 201 5.99 -20.01 21.00
C ASN A 201 6.09 -18.48 21.09
N ILE A 202 5.16 -17.75 20.47
CA ILE A 202 5.10 -16.29 20.68
C ILE A 202 4.10 -16.02 21.80
N GLU A 203 4.60 -15.51 22.93
CA GLU A 203 3.76 -14.96 23.99
C GLU A 203 2.84 -13.91 23.37
N THR A 204 1.53 -14.17 23.37
CA THR A 204 0.55 -13.23 22.83
C THR A 204 0.46 -12.03 23.77
N ILE A 205 1.22 -10.98 23.45
CA ILE A 205 1.15 -9.71 24.17
C ILE A 205 -0.21 -9.08 23.84
N PRO A 206 -1.10 -8.87 24.83
CA PRO A 206 -2.38 -8.23 24.60
C PRO A 206 -2.18 -6.86 23.93
N PRO A 207 -2.68 -6.64 22.71
CA PRO A 207 -2.49 -5.37 22.05
C PRO A 207 -3.43 -4.33 22.65
N ASP A 208 -2.89 -3.18 23.07
CA ASP A 208 -3.70 -1.95 23.14
C ASP A 208 -4.00 -1.50 21.71
N LEU A 209 -5.10 -2.04 21.17
CA LEU A 209 -5.50 -1.85 19.77
C LEU A 209 -5.75 -0.38 19.43
N LEU A 210 -6.22 0.42 20.38
CA LEU A 210 -6.47 1.84 20.16
C LEU A 210 -5.15 2.58 19.99
N THR A 211 -4.21 2.41 20.92
CA THR A 211 -2.88 3.01 20.86
C THR A 211 -2.10 2.53 19.63
N LEU A 212 -2.17 1.24 19.32
CA LEU A 212 -1.49 0.67 18.16
C LEU A 212 -2.06 1.22 16.84
N THR A 213 -3.39 1.27 16.70
CA THR A 213 -4.06 1.82 15.51
C THR A 213 -3.74 3.30 15.33
N ASN A 214 -3.72 4.08 16.42
CA ASN A 214 -3.39 5.52 16.37
C ASN A 214 -1.92 5.76 15.97
N SER A 215 -1.02 4.87 16.37
CA SER A 215 0.40 4.96 16.03
C SER A 215 0.68 4.67 14.56
N CYS A 216 -0.17 3.89 13.87
CA CYS A 216 0.02 3.46 12.49
C CYS A 216 0.26 4.62 11.48
N VAL A 217 -0.31 5.80 11.71
CA VAL A 217 -0.09 6.97 10.84
C VAL A 217 1.38 7.40 10.82
N LYS A 218 2.05 7.32 11.97
CA LYS A 218 3.45 7.68 12.12
C LYS A 218 4.39 6.57 11.66
N LEU A 219 3.94 5.32 11.80
CA LEU A 219 4.78 4.13 11.63
C LEU A 219 4.79 3.55 10.23
N ARG A 220 3.73 3.82 9.46
CA ARG A 220 3.57 3.26 8.12
C ARG A 220 4.76 3.63 7.23
N MET A 221 5.31 2.63 6.56
CA MET A 221 6.24 2.82 5.46
C MET A 221 5.46 3.21 4.18
N THR A 222 4.25 2.67 4.00
CA THR A 222 3.39 2.96 2.84
C THR A 222 2.40 4.09 3.17
N GLN A 223 2.65 5.28 2.63
CA GLN A 223 1.86 6.48 2.97
C GLN A 223 0.48 6.54 2.31
N GLN A 224 0.37 6.10 1.05
CA GLN A 224 -0.85 6.14 0.26
C GLN A 224 -0.99 4.89 -0.61
N PRO A 225 -2.21 4.53 -1.04
CA PRO A 225 -2.39 3.48 -2.04
C PRO A 225 -1.61 3.83 -3.32
N PRO A 226 -1.20 2.84 -4.12
CA PRO A 226 -0.43 3.06 -5.35
C PRO A 226 -1.31 3.67 -6.48
N LEU A 227 -1.66 4.94 -6.33
CA LEU A 227 -2.46 5.71 -7.28
C LEU A 227 -1.56 6.29 -8.37
N HIS A 228 -1.89 6.07 -9.64
CA HIS A 228 -1.08 6.55 -10.76
C HIS A 228 -1.25 8.07 -10.96
N SER A 229 -2.36 8.64 -10.52
CA SER A 229 -2.60 10.10 -10.53
C SER A 229 -1.65 10.90 -9.64
N ILE A 230 -1.05 10.26 -8.62
CA ILE A 230 -0.05 10.91 -7.74
C ILE A 230 1.30 11.02 -8.43
N LEU A 231 1.71 10.01 -9.20
CA LEU A 231 2.97 10.03 -9.96
C LEU A 231 3.01 11.14 -11.03
N LEU A 232 1.84 11.50 -11.57
CA LEU A 232 1.70 12.64 -12.49
C LEU A 232 1.85 14.01 -11.81
N ARG A 233 1.77 14.11 -10.47
CA ARG A 233 2.10 15.35 -9.76
C ARG A 233 3.60 15.61 -9.72
N GLU A 234 4.40 14.58 -9.53
CA GLU A 234 5.86 14.73 -9.37
C GLU A 234 6.54 15.06 -10.70
N THR A 235 6.04 14.51 -11.81
CA THR A 235 6.53 14.82 -13.17
C THR A 235 6.19 16.24 -13.64
N SER A 236 5.33 16.97 -12.92
CA SER A 236 5.01 18.37 -13.23
C SER A 236 5.94 19.41 -12.56
N PHE A 237 6.92 18.95 -11.76
CA PHE A 237 7.89 19.82 -11.07
C PHE A 237 9.32 19.76 -11.59
N GLN A 238 9.60 19.03 -12.68
CA GLN A 238 10.88 19.18 -13.37
C GLN A 238 10.81 20.38 -14.32
N THR A 239 11.25 21.53 -13.82
CA THR A 239 11.69 22.65 -14.66
C THR A 239 12.80 22.16 -15.60
N PRO A 240 12.78 22.51 -16.89
CA PRO A 240 13.93 22.27 -17.76
C PRO A 240 15.04 23.22 -17.29
N PHE A 241 16.10 22.68 -16.71
CA PHE A 241 17.35 23.42 -16.62
C PHE A 241 17.87 23.64 -18.05
N SER A 242 18.26 24.89 -18.27
CA SER A 242 18.67 25.52 -19.53
C SER A 242 19.94 24.92 -20.12
#